data_AF-B5E946-F1
#
_entry.id   AF-B5E946-F1
#
_cell.length_a   1.000
_cell.length_b   1.000
_cell.length_c   1.000
_cell.angle_alpha   90.00
_cell.angle_beta   90.00
_cell.angle_gamma   90.00
#
_symmetry.space_group_name_H-M   'P 1'
#
loop_
_entity.id
_entity.type
_entity.pdbx_description
1 polymer ?
#
loop_
_entity_poly.entity_id
_entity_poly.type
_entity_poly.pdbx_seq_one_letter_code
_entity_poly.pdbx_strand_id
1 'polypeptide(L)'
;MENKHKQEKDIRILETFISCYCRSKHNGEKGKLCPECDELLSYAKQKREKCPLDPKPTCKHCHVHCYGKVQRAKIKEIMAYSGKHLMLRGRLDLLWHYFF
;
A
#
# COMPACT_ATOMS: atom_id res chain seq x y z
N MET A 1 -20.49 9.49 1.27
CA MET A 1 -19.97 8.94 0.00
C MET A 1 -18.47 9.24 -0.22
N GLU A 2 -17.90 10.27 0.40
CA GLU A 2 -16.45 10.62 0.35
C GLU A 2 -15.47 9.51 0.78
N ASN A 3 -15.81 8.72 1.81
CA ASN A 3 -14.88 7.76 2.40
C ASN A 3 -14.57 6.53 1.53
N LYS A 4 -15.46 6.12 0.61
CA LYS A 4 -15.20 4.96 -0.28
C LYS A 4 -14.23 5.30 -1.41
N HIS A 5 -14.38 6.49 -2.01
CA HIS A 5 -13.54 6.92 -3.13
C HIS A 5 -12.07 7.13 -2.72
N LYS A 6 -11.84 7.65 -1.50
CA LYS A 6 -10.50 7.76 -0.90
C LYS A 6 -9.89 6.38 -0.65
N GLN A 7 -10.72 5.39 -0.27
CA GLN A 7 -10.25 4.03 -0.05
C GLN A 7 -9.84 3.31 -1.34
N GLU A 8 -10.60 3.46 -2.41
CA GLU A 8 -10.21 2.87 -3.69
C GLU A 8 -8.92 3.48 -4.21
N LYS A 9 -8.74 4.81 -4.06
CA LYS A 9 -7.50 5.49 -4.45
C LYS A 9 -6.28 4.94 -3.70
N ASP A 10 -6.32 4.83 -2.37
CA ASP A 10 -5.12 4.35 -1.66
C ASP A 10 -4.85 2.86 -1.92
N ILE A 11 -5.87 2.04 -2.22
CA ILE A 11 -5.67 0.64 -2.64
C ILE A 11 -4.92 0.60 -3.97
N ARG A 12 -5.32 1.40 -4.96
CA ARG A 12 -4.64 1.48 -6.27
C ARG A 12 -3.19 1.95 -6.16
N ILE A 13 -2.94 2.91 -5.26
CA ILE A 13 -1.57 3.39 -4.98
C ILE A 13 -0.76 2.27 -4.33
N LEU A 14 -1.31 1.58 -3.33
CA LEU A 14 -0.65 0.46 -2.67
C LEU A 14 -0.31 -0.66 -3.66
N GLU A 15 -1.23 -0.99 -4.57
CA GLU A 15 -1.02 -1.96 -5.65
C GLU A 15 0.15 -1.55 -6.56
N THR A 16 0.24 -0.26 -6.91
CA THR A 16 1.35 0.28 -7.71
C THR A 16 2.68 0.13 -6.97
N PHE A 17 2.71 0.43 -5.67
CA PHE A 17 3.92 0.27 -4.85
C PHE A 17 4.34 -1.19 -4.69
N ILE A 18 3.39 -2.10 -4.45
CA ILE A 18 3.67 -3.54 -4.32
C ILE A 18 4.16 -4.10 -5.66
N SER A 19 3.56 -3.72 -6.78
CA SER A 19 4.01 -4.11 -8.12
C SER A 19 5.43 -3.62 -8.41
N CYS A 20 5.73 -2.38 -8.05
CA CYS A 20 7.08 -1.82 -8.17
C CYS A 20 8.10 -2.60 -7.33
N TYR A 21 7.77 -2.88 -6.07
CA TYR A 21 8.63 -3.65 -5.17
C TYR A 21 8.85 -5.08 -5.67
N CYS A 22 7.78 -5.78 -6.05
CA CYS A 22 7.83 -7.14 -6.57
C CYS A 22 8.72 -7.23 -7.81
N ARG A 23 8.60 -6.28 -8.73
CA ARG A 23 9.44 -6.24 -9.94
C ARG A 23 10.91 -6.00 -9.61
N SER A 24 11.20 -5.09 -8.68
CA SER A 24 12.60 -4.71 -8.39
C SER A 24 13.31 -5.66 -7.43
N LYS A 25 12.60 -6.32 -6.52
CA LYS A 25 13.19 -7.23 -5.53
C LYS A 25 13.10 -8.69 -5.92
N HIS A 26 11.99 -9.12 -6.51
CA HIS A 26 11.75 -10.53 -6.85
C HIS A 26 11.90 -10.79 -8.35
N ASN A 27 12.37 -9.82 -9.14
CA ASN A 27 12.43 -9.90 -10.61
C ASN A 27 11.08 -10.31 -11.25
N GLY A 28 9.96 -9.98 -10.61
CA GLY A 28 8.63 -10.34 -11.11
C GLY A 28 8.33 -9.71 -12.48
N GLU A 29 7.59 -10.44 -13.31
CA GLU A 29 7.15 -9.96 -14.62
C GLU A 29 6.25 -8.72 -14.50
N LYS A 30 6.34 -7.82 -15.48
CA LYS A 30 5.49 -6.63 -15.53
C LYS A 30 4.02 -7.04 -15.66
N GLY A 31 3.22 -6.74 -14.65
CA GLY A 31 1.77 -7.02 -14.62
C GLY A 31 1.38 -8.28 -13.84
N LYS A 32 2.34 -9.01 -13.25
CA LYS A 32 2.05 -10.11 -12.32
C LYS A 32 2.73 -9.88 -10.98
N LEU A 33 1.98 -10.06 -9.90
CA LEU A 33 2.54 -10.12 -8.56
C LEU A 33 3.00 -11.54 -8.27
N CYS A 34 4.13 -11.69 -7.56
CA CYS A 34 4.49 -12.97 -6.98
C CYS A 34 3.47 -13.36 -5.89
N PRO A 35 3.35 -14.65 -5.54
CA PRO A 35 2.39 -15.12 -4.53
C PRO A 35 2.47 -14.33 -3.21
N GLU A 36 3.67 -14.04 -2.72
CA GLU A 36 3.84 -13.27 -1.48
C GLU A 36 3.30 -11.83 -1.56
N CYS A 37 3.50 -11.17 -2.70
CA CYS A 37 3.05 -9.80 -2.90
C CYS A 37 1.53 -9.74 -3.11
N ASP A 38 0.97 -10.75 -3.78
CA ASP A 38 -0.47 -10.89 -3.98
C ASP A 38 -1.20 -11.16 -2.66
N GLU A 39 -0.67 -12.07 -1.83
CA GLU A 39 -1.18 -12.33 -0.48
C GLU A 39 -1.19 -11.07 0.38
N LEU A 40 -0.11 -10.28 0.32
CA LEU A 40 0.01 -9.04 1.10
C LEU A 40 -0.99 -7.97 0.63
N LEU A 41 -1.22 -7.86 -0.69
CA LEU A 41 -2.22 -6.95 -1.26
C LEU A 41 -3.64 -7.38 -0.87
N SER A 42 -3.95 -8.67 -1.02
CA SER A 42 -5.24 -9.26 -0.66
C SER A 42 -5.53 -9.11 0.83
N TYR A 43 -4.53 -9.33 1.68
CA TYR A 43 -4.61 -9.07 3.11
C TYR A 43 -4.93 -7.61 3.42
N ALA A 44 -4.23 -6.68 2.75
CA ALA A 44 -4.45 -5.26 2.94
C ALA A 44 -5.87 -4.81 2.53
N LYS A 45 -6.37 -5.31 1.39
CA LYS A 45 -7.74 -5.09 0.91
C LYS A 45 -8.76 -5.62 1.91
N GLN A 46 -8.63 -6.87 2.35
CA GLN A 46 -9.55 -7.49 3.30
C GLN A 46 -9.61 -6.75 4.65
N LYS A 47 -8.45 -6.36 5.21
CA LYS A 47 -8.40 -5.57 6.45
C LYS A 47 -9.05 -4.20 6.30
N ARG A 48 -8.97 -3.64 5.10
CA ARG A 48 -9.61 -2.38 4.80
C ARG A 48 -11.12 -2.54 4.72
N GLU A 49 -11.64 -3.55 4.03
CA GLU A 49 -13.09 -3.80 3.95
C GLU A 49 -13.71 -4.08 5.32
N LYS A 50 -13.04 -4.87 6.16
CA LYS A 50 -13.51 -5.27 7.49
C LYS A 50 -13.18 -4.27 8.62
N CYS A 51 -12.84 -3.02 8.29
CA CYS A 51 -12.45 -2.03 9.30
C CYS A 51 -13.68 -1.57 10.12
N PRO A 52 -13.67 -1.68 11.46
CA PRO A 52 -14.81 -1.34 12.31
C PRO A 52 -14.95 0.16 12.61
N LEU A 53 -14.03 1.02 12.14
CA LEU A 53 -14.00 2.45 12.47
C LEU A 53 -14.75 3.29 11.42
N ASP A 54 -15.65 4.17 11.88
CA ASP A 54 -16.35 5.18 11.08
C ASP A 54 -16.40 6.52 11.85
N PRO A 55 -15.82 7.64 11.34
CA PRO A 55 -15.12 7.77 10.07
C PRO A 55 -13.78 7.06 10.08
N LYS A 56 -13.48 6.37 8.99
CA LYS A 56 -12.27 5.57 8.86
C LYS A 56 -11.02 6.46 8.73
N PRO A 57 -10.10 6.46 9.71
CA PRO A 57 -8.84 7.18 9.57
C PRO A 57 -7.92 6.50 8.56
N THR A 58 -6.90 7.22 8.08
CA THR A 58 -5.80 6.59 7.33
C THR A 58 -5.12 5.54 8.21
N CYS A 59 -4.66 4.43 7.63
CA CYS A 59 -4.06 3.33 8.39
C CYS A 59 -2.86 3.78 9.27
N LYS A 60 -2.18 4.87 8.87
CA LYS A 60 -1.10 5.51 9.61
C LYS A 60 -1.57 6.14 10.93
N HIS A 61 -2.77 6.72 10.95
CA HIS A 61 -3.39 7.38 12.10
C HIS A 61 -4.45 6.51 12.81
N CYS A 62 -4.58 5.24 12.44
CA CYS A 62 -5.55 4.33 13.04
C CYS A 62 -5.08 3.87 14.44
N HIS A 63 -5.88 4.11 15.47
CA HIS A 63 -5.54 3.76 16.86
C HIS A 63 -5.51 2.25 17.14
N VAL A 64 -6.29 1.45 16.43
CA VAL A 64 -6.45 -0.01 16.70
C VAL A 64 -5.38 -0.86 16.01
N HIS A 65 -4.68 -0.32 15.01
CA HIS A 65 -3.60 -0.99 14.26
C HIS A 65 -3.84 -2.48 13.98
N CYS A 66 -4.83 -2.79 13.12
CA CYS A 66 -5.27 -4.15 12.79
C CYS A 66 -4.29 -5.00 11.94
N TYR A 67 -3.11 -4.46 11.59
CA TYR A 67 -2.08 -5.18 10.84
C TYR A 67 -1.16 -5.97 11.77
N GLY A 68 -0.85 -7.21 11.40
CA GLY A 68 0.18 -7.98 12.08
C GLY A 68 1.53 -7.27 11.98
N LYS A 69 2.37 -7.39 13.02
CA LYS A 69 3.68 -6.72 13.09
C LYS A 69 4.54 -6.99 11.84
N VAL A 70 4.56 -8.25 11.37
CA VAL A 70 5.30 -8.68 10.18
C VAL A 70 4.78 -8.01 8.91
N GLN A 71 3.47 -8.07 8.67
CA GLN A 71 2.85 -7.48 7.48
C GLN A 71 2.99 -5.95 7.47
N ARG A 72 2.90 -5.33 8.65
CA ARG A 72 3.12 -3.89 8.80
C ARG A 72 4.55 -3.48 8.47
N ALA A 73 5.53 -4.27 8.91
CA ALA A 73 6.94 -4.05 8.56
C ALA A 73 7.15 -4.17 7.05
N LYS A 74 6.61 -5.24 6.43
CA LYS A 74 6.65 -5.43 4.96
C LYS A 74 6.02 -4.26 4.21
N ILE A 75 4.84 -3.78 4.61
CA ILE A 75 4.20 -2.62 3.94
C ILE A 75 5.05 -1.36 4.09
N LYS A 76 5.60 -1.09 5.28
CA LYS A 76 6.50 0.06 5.47
C LYS A 76 7.74 -0.04 4.56
N GLU A 77 8.32 -1.22 4.45
CA GLU A 77 9.46 -1.46 3.57
C GLU A 77 9.09 -1.24 2.10
N ILE A 78 7.98 -1.81 1.64
CA ILE A 78 7.47 -1.64 0.27
C ILE A 78 7.22 -0.15 -0.01
N MET A 79 6.57 0.56 0.91
CA MET A 79 6.32 1.99 0.78
C MET A 79 7.61 2.81 0.70
N ALA A 80 8.58 2.54 1.58
CA ALA A 80 9.85 3.25 1.61
C ALA A 80 10.68 2.98 0.33
N TYR A 81 10.73 1.72 -0.09
CA TYR A 81 11.44 1.30 -1.29
C TYR A 81 10.81 1.86 -2.56
N SER A 82 9.52 1.59 -2.77
CA SER A 82 8.79 2.01 -3.97
C SER A 82 8.63 3.52 -4.02
N GLY A 83 8.49 4.18 -2.87
CA GLY A 83 8.55 5.63 -2.76
C GLY A 83 9.87 6.18 -3.30
N LYS A 84 11.01 5.74 -2.75
CA LYS A 84 12.34 6.15 -3.22
C LYS A 84 12.54 5.84 -4.71
N HIS A 85 12.09 4.68 -5.16
CA HIS A 85 12.22 4.24 -6.54
C HIS A 85 11.39 5.11 -7.52
N LEU A 86 10.18 5.49 -7.16
CA LEU A 86 9.33 6.40 -7.96
C LEU A 86 9.85 7.84 -7.93
N MET A 87 10.45 8.26 -6.81
CA MET A 87 11.13 9.55 -6.67
C MET A 87 12.27 9.68 -7.67
N LEU A 88 13.12 8.65 -7.78
CA LEU A 88 14.22 8.58 -8.76
C LEU A 88 13.73 8.58 -10.22
N ARG A 89 12.45 8.27 -10.45
CA ARG A 89 11.82 8.24 -11.78
C ARG A 89 11.03 9.51 -12.12
N GLY A 90 11.07 10.53 -11.26
CA GLY A 90 10.41 11.83 -11.49
C GLY A 90 8.92 11.88 -11.13
N ARG A 91 8.37 10.87 -10.44
CA ARG A 91 6.95 10.83 -10.02
C ARG A 91 6.77 11.32 -8.58
N LEU A 92 7.14 12.58 -8.33
CA LEU A 92 7.08 13.23 -7.01
C LEU A 92 5.64 13.42 -6.47
N ASP A 93 4.66 13.51 -7.37
CA ASP A 93 3.24 13.73 -7.05
C ASP A 93 2.66 12.66 -6.10
N LEU A 94 3.04 11.40 -6.30
CA LEU A 94 2.57 10.26 -5.49
C LEU A 94 3.15 10.25 -4.07
N LEU A 95 4.28 10.91 -3.85
CA LEU A 95 4.92 11.01 -2.54
C LEU A 95 4.33 12.14 -1.71
N TRP A 96 4.06 13.28 -2.34
CA TRP A 96 3.48 14.44 -1.65
C TRP A 96 2.10 14.14 -1.06
N HIS A 97 1.24 13.46 -1.83
CA HIS A 97 -0.12 13.11 -1.40
C HIS A 97 -0.18 12.05 -0.27
N TYR A 98 0.91 11.30 -0.05
CA TYR A 98 0.93 10.21 0.93
C TYR A 98 1.74 10.54 2.18
N PHE A 99 2.72 11.45 2.07
CA PHE A 99 3.53 11.91 3.20
C PHE A 99 2.84 13.02 4.00
N PHE A 100 2.01 13.84 3.36
CA PHE A 100 1.26 14.96 3.92
C PHE A 100 -0.26 14.69 3.86
#